data_AF-A0A328P7D1-F1
#
_entry.id   AF-A0A328P7D1-F1
#
_cell.length_a   1.000
_cell.length_b   1.000
_cell.length_c   1.000
_cell.angle_alpha   90.00
_cell.angle_beta   90.00
_cell.angle_gamma   90.00
#
_symmetry.space_group_name_H-M   'P 1'
#
loop_
_entity.id
_entity.type
_entity.pdbx_description
1 polymer ?
#
loop_
_entity_poly.entity_id
_entity_poly.type
_entity_poly.pdbx_seq_one_letter_code
_entity_poly.pdbx_strand_id
1 'polypeptide(L)'
;MSKQENILQIIPATGWVAVYDVDGVETAESVVCFALVEGDGRGVRAMRADGKRIAFADEAANFLRVEELADFEDEDEEEEGDEEDEE
;
A
#
# COMPACT_ATOMS: atom_id res chain seq x y z
N MET A 1 -5.79 25.80 3.77
CA MET A 1 -4.41 25.91 3.25
C MET A 1 -3.90 24.51 3.12
N SER A 2 -3.60 24.03 1.90
CA SER A 2 -2.97 22.72 1.73
C SER A 2 -1.58 22.81 2.38
N LYS A 3 -1.32 21.98 3.40
CA LYS A 3 0.00 21.92 4.03
C LYS A 3 0.97 21.40 2.97
N GLN A 4 1.88 22.26 2.52
CA GLN A 4 2.93 21.85 1.60
C GLN A 4 3.89 20.95 2.37
N GLU A 5 3.96 19.67 2.01
CA GLU A 5 4.98 18.76 2.49
C GLU A 5 6.16 18.75 1.54
N ASN A 6 7.37 18.87 2.08
CA ASN A 6 8.60 18.79 1.30
C ASN A 6 9.12 17.36 1.31
N ILE A 7 9.39 16.81 0.12
CA ILE A 7 10.08 15.53 -0.01
C ILE A 7 11.59 15.77 0.17
N LEU A 8 12.15 15.18 1.23
CA LEU A 8 13.57 15.27 1.55
C LEU A 8 14.39 14.17 0.87
N GLN A 9 13.82 12.96 0.75
CA GLN A 9 14.49 11.80 0.18
C GLN A 9 13.48 10.84 -0.44
N ILE A 10 13.90 10.17 -1.52
CA ILE A 10 13.19 9.06 -2.14
C ILE A 10 13.96 7.76 -1.86
N ILE A 11 13.25 6.74 -1.43
CA ILE A 11 13.77 5.41 -1.10
C ILE A 11 13.04 4.40 -2.00
N PRO A 12 13.75 3.43 -2.64
CA PRO A 12 13.10 2.37 -3.40
C PRO A 12 12.13 1.56 -2.53
N ALA A 13 11.00 1.16 -3.10
CA ALA A 13 9.97 0.37 -2.42
C ALA A 13 9.71 -0.98 -3.13
N THR A 14 10.76 -1.55 -3.73
CA THR A 14 10.65 -2.84 -4.44
C THR A 14 10.13 -3.91 -3.49
N GLY A 15 9.08 -4.62 -3.90
CA GLY A 15 8.45 -5.66 -3.09
C GLY A 15 7.44 -5.15 -2.06
N TRP A 16 7.12 -3.85 -2.06
CA TRP A 16 6.09 -3.29 -1.16
C TRP A 16 4.81 -2.95 -1.93
N VAL A 17 3.68 -3.14 -1.27
CA VAL A 17 2.35 -2.80 -1.77
C VAL A 17 1.60 -1.89 -0.80
N ALA A 18 0.72 -1.06 -1.35
CA ALA A 18 -0.30 -0.37 -0.58
C ALA A 18 -1.61 -1.13 -0.77
N VAL A 19 -2.26 -1.45 0.34
CA VAL A 19 -3.52 -2.21 0.37
C VAL A 19 -4.69 -1.25 0.51
N TYR A 20 -5.71 -1.48 -0.29
CA TYR A 20 -6.91 -0.67 -0.39
C TYR A 20 -8.16 -1.52 -0.22
N ASP A 21 -9.21 -0.96 0.39
CA ASP A 21 -10.55 -1.54 0.33
C ASP A 21 -11.21 -1.16 -1.00
N VAL A 22 -11.57 -2.17 -1.80
CA VAL A 22 -12.35 -1.99 -3.02
C VAL A 22 -13.60 -2.85 -2.91
N ASP A 23 -14.71 -2.21 -2.55
CA ASP A 23 -16.02 -2.85 -2.40
C ASP A 23 -16.02 -4.01 -1.38
N GLY A 24 -15.25 -3.86 -0.29
CA GLY A 24 -15.11 -4.86 0.78
C GLY A 24 -14.08 -5.95 0.52
N VAL A 25 -13.31 -5.82 -0.57
CA VAL A 25 -12.20 -6.72 -0.91
C VAL A 25 -10.89 -5.95 -0.79
N GLU A 26 -9.91 -6.53 -0.07
CA GLU A 26 -8.58 -5.96 0.01
C GLU A 26 -7.85 -6.13 -1.33
N THR A 27 -7.34 -5.04 -1.90
CA THR A 27 -6.62 -5.04 -3.17
C THR A 27 -5.27 -4.36 -3.00
N ALA A 28 -4.22 -5.04 -3.41
CA ALA A 28 -2.85 -4.53 -3.37
C ALA A 28 -2.48 -3.77 -4.67
N GLU A 29 -1.85 -2.61 -4.51
CA GLU A 29 -1.19 -1.88 -5.59
C GLU A 29 0.29 -1.64 -5.28
N SER A 30 1.17 -1.78 -6.29
CA SER A 30 2.61 -1.62 -6.10
C SER A 30 3.00 -0.21 -5.64
N VAL A 31 3.81 -0.14 -4.58
CA VAL A 31 4.45 1.11 -4.15
C VAL A 31 5.64 1.40 -5.07
N VAL A 32 5.66 2.59 -5.66
CA VAL A 32 6.75 3.02 -6.55
C VAL A 32 7.98 3.41 -5.73
N CYS A 33 7.77 4.15 -4.64
CA CYS A 33 8.83 4.55 -3.73
C CYS A 33 8.26 5.00 -2.38
N PHE A 34 9.14 5.05 -1.38
CA PHE A 34 8.88 5.75 -0.13
C PHE A 34 9.49 7.15 -0.18
N ALA A 35 8.72 8.14 0.24
CA ALA A 35 9.18 9.51 0.41
C ALA A 35 9.38 9.81 1.89
N LEU A 36 10.58 10.22 2.26
CA LEU A 36 10.80 10.92 3.53
C LEU A 36 10.31 12.35 3.36
N VAL A 37 9.25 12.70 4.09
CA VAL A 37 8.61 14.01 4.03
C VAL A 37 8.88 14.82 5.29
N GLU A 38 8.89 16.14 5.14
CA GLU A 38 8.91 17.12 6.22
C GLU A 38 7.76 18.11 6.02
N GLY A 39 6.79 18.04 6.94
CA GLY A 39 5.60 18.90 7.02
C GLY A 39 5.38 19.38 8.46
N ASP A 40 4.25 19.01 9.09
CA ASP A 40 4.05 19.22 10.53
C ASP A 40 4.97 18.34 11.41
N GLY A 41 5.62 17.36 10.79
CA GLY A 41 6.60 16.46 11.38
C GLY A 41 7.39 15.77 10.27
N ARG A 42 8.37 14.96 10.67
CA ARG A 42 9.15 14.13 9.74
C ARG A 42 8.56 12.73 9.71
N GLY A 43 8.25 12.23 8.52
CA GLY A 43 7.61 10.93 8.34
C GLY A 43 8.01 10.27 7.03
N VAL A 44 7.77 8.97 6.92
CA VAL A 44 7.96 8.21 5.68
C VAL A 44 6.58 7.87 5.14
N ARG A 45 6.32 8.17 3.86
CA ARG A 45 5.05 7.92 3.20
C ARG A 45 5.24 7.12 1.93
N ALA A 46 4.38 6.14 1.70
CA ALA A 46 4.37 5.36 0.46
C ALA A 46 3.79 6.20 -0.68
N MET A 47 4.36 6.05 -1.86
CA MET A 47 3.89 6.70 -3.08
C MET A 47 3.54 5.65 -4.14
N ARG A 48 2.38 5.81 -4.78
CA ARG A 48 1.91 4.94 -5.86
C ARG A 48 1.76 5.72 -7.17
N ALA A 49 1.68 5.00 -8.28
CA ALA A 49 1.30 5.59 -9.56
C ALA A 49 -0.20 5.93 -9.54
N ASP A 50 -0.54 7.15 -9.96
CA ASP A 50 -1.91 7.60 -10.20
C ASP A 50 -1.99 8.15 -11.63
N GLY A 51 -2.27 7.24 -12.57
CA GLY A 51 -2.23 7.50 -14.00
C GLY A 51 -0.86 7.99 -14.48
N LYS A 52 -0.73 9.29 -14.76
CA LYS A 52 0.53 9.93 -15.22
C LYS A 52 1.30 10.64 -14.10
N ARG A 53 0.83 10.52 -12.85
CA ARG A 53 1.39 11.19 -11.69
C ARG A 53 1.81 10.15 -10.65
N ILE A 54 2.57 10.63 -9.68
CA ILE A 54 2.87 9.88 -8.46
C ILE A 54 2.20 10.64 -7.32
N ALA A 55 1.42 9.93 -6.51
CA ALA A 55 0.67 10.49 -5.38
C ALA A 55 0.94 9.68 -4.12
N PHE A 56 0.66 10.25 -2.95
CA PHE A 56 0.79 9.50 -1.71
C PHE A 56 -0.31 8.44 -1.63
N ALA A 57 0.09 7.22 -1.24
CA ALA A 57 -0.82 6.08 -1.13
C ALA A 57 -1.96 6.36 -0.12
N ASP A 58 -1.62 7.02 0.99
CA ASP A 58 -2.52 7.32 2.11
C ASP A 58 -3.49 8.49 1.87
N GLU A 59 -3.38 9.20 0.74
CA GLU A 59 -4.37 10.23 0.36
C GLU A 59 -5.66 9.63 -0.20
N ALA A 60 -5.65 8.34 -0.57
CA ALA A 60 -6.86 7.65 -1.02
C ALA A 60 -7.78 7.38 0.18
N ALA A 61 -9.06 7.68 0.03
CA ALA A 61 -10.04 7.49 1.12
C ALA A 61 -10.20 6.03 1.55
N ASN A 62 -9.87 5.09 0.67
CA ASN A 62 -9.96 3.65 0.88
C ASN A 62 -8.61 3.00 1.18
N PHE A 63 -7.57 3.78 1.48
CA PHE A 63 -6.27 3.25 1.91
C PHE A 63 -6.38 2.55 3.27
N LEU A 64 -5.79 1.35 3.37
CA LEU A 64 -5.77 0.57 4.60
C LEU A 64 -4.37 0.56 5.23
N ARG A 65 -3.40 -0.01 4.53
CA ARG A 65 -2.03 -0.24 5.04
C ARG A 65 -0.99 -0.34 3.92
N VAL A 66 0.27 -0.41 4.33
CA VAL A 66 1.42 -0.72 3.46
C VAL A 66 2.17 -1.88 4.08
N GLU A 67 2.50 -2.86 3.26
CA GLU A 67 3.18 -4.09 3.67
C GLU A 67 4.02 -4.68 2.53
N GLU A 68 4.77 -5.74 2.82
CA GLU A 68 5.50 -6.46 1.80
C GLU A 68 4.51 -7.28 0.96
N LEU A 69 4.76 -7.34 -0.35
CA LEU A 69 3.93 -8.11 -1.29
C LEU A 69 3.81 -9.58 -0.86
N ALA A 70 4.90 -10.15 -0.33
CA ALA A 70 4.92 -11.53 0.14
C ALA A 70 3.93 -11.76 1.29
N ASP A 71 3.85 -10.84 2.25
CA ASP A 71 2.91 -10.95 3.38
C ASP A 71 1.46 -10.88 2.89
N PHE A 72 1.15 -9.96 1.97
CA PHE A 72 -0.19 -9.85 1.38
C PHE A 72 -0.59 -11.09 0.57
N GLU A 73 0.34 -11.66 -0.20
CA GLU A 73 0.09 -12.89 -0.98
C GLU A 73 -0.11 -14.11 -0.07
N ASP A 74 0.67 -14.24 1.02
CA ASP A 74 0.51 -15.33 1.99
C ASP A 74 -0.84 -15.26 2.75
N GLU A 75 -1.41 -14.07 2.98
CA GLU A 75 -2.74 -13.91 3.61
C GLU A 75 -3.91 -14.34 2.69
N ASP A 76 -3.74 -14.31 1.37
CA ASP A 76 -4.77 -14.70 0.38
C ASP A 76 -4.79 -16.24 0.17
N GLU A 77 -3.75 -16.97 0.58
CA GLU A 77 -3.61 -18.42 0.40
C GLU A 77 -4.35 -19.28 1.45
N GLU A 78 -5.08 -18.69 2.41
CA GLU A 78 -5.81 -19.43 3.46
C GLU A 78 -7.21 -19.97 3.06
N GLU A 79 -7.58 -20.01 1.76
CA GLU A 79 -8.91 -20.48 1.30
C GLU A 79 -8.89 -21.63 0.26
N GLU A 80 -7.98 -22.60 0.34
CA GLU A 80 -8.11 -23.86 -0.43
C GLU A 80 -7.92 -25.13 0.45
N GLY A 81 -9.04 -25.69 0.92
CA GLY A 81 -9.17 -27.15 1.08
C GLY A 81 -9.49 -27.68 2.49
N ASP A 82 -10.77 -27.94 2.75
CA ASP A 82 -11.20 -29.22 3.35
C ASP A 82 -12.68 -29.48 3.01
N GLU A 83 -12.96 -29.79 1.73
CA GLU A 83 -14.18 -30.49 1.34
C GLU A 83 -13.88 -31.98 1.14
N GLU A 84 -14.41 -32.77 2.08
CA GLU A 84 -14.84 -34.17 1.97
C GLU A 84 -13.78 -35.29 1.95
N ASP A 85 -13.80 -36.12 3.01
CA ASP A 85 -14.07 -37.53 2.77
C ASP A 85 -14.92 -38.13 3.92
N GLU A 86 -16.16 -38.48 3.58
CA GLU A 86 -17.07 -39.29 4.40
C GLU A 86 -16.69 -40.78 4.26
N GLU A 87 -16.12 -41.40 5.30
CA GLU A 87 -16.38 -42.83 5.62
C GLU A 87 -16.12 -43.18 7.11
#